data_AF-A0A2N1U710-F1
#
_entry.id   AF-A0A2N1U710-F1
#
_cell.length_a   1.000
_cell.length_b   1.000
_cell.length_c   1.000
_cell.angle_alpha   90.00
_cell.angle_beta   90.00
_cell.angle_gamma   90.00
#
_symmetry.space_group_name_H-M   'P 1'
#
loop_
_entity.id
_entity.type
_entity.pdbx_description
1 polymer ?
#
loop_
_entity_poly.entity_id
_entity_poly.type
_entity_poly.pdbx_seq_one_letter_code
_entity_poly.pdbx_strand_id
1 'polypeptide(L)'
;MIIPTLQQLESLTCSQKIIDVDVTSLNLADALRRCCGQLGLRFKFVPNPSATGPAEAIVFFKPELCRNIELNCQWPGQRINAAKTNLAEITAKKNYAPITHRYIVQGDYKIYEATFELVKGWDPALEEHDYDKYSPLSNENFNEVRDVWRKWCLNEAGDYSASPYNQGPAFDFSKIFENDNYIQKRRRFLGALTGTQDGESIGYYLEVSYTNGSYWWPYMDSFKVLLDQCGVWLSAQQLDMDMWFAILKGVLKFRLTASVMSDERLSFTVADGPVNSTAEVIDKVITLPRRFKYQKVSPYSIFDGATAKQLDDTQALAGFANNLASAGGFETEQMQLKTLCLSPVFTVGDGIITSPDSRDIVGVKYDNRSISRIEKVQMDFANQQTILTTVKKRK
;
A
#
# COMPACT_ATOMS: atom_id res chain seq x y z
N MET A 1 38.53 2.45 15.59
CA MET A 1 37.13 2.26 15.15
C MET A 1 37.16 2.39 13.63
N ILE A 2 36.67 1.39 12.89
CA ILE A 2 36.80 1.35 11.42
C ILE A 2 35.58 2.06 10.81
N ILE A 3 35.80 3.13 10.04
CA ILE A 3 34.74 3.77 9.25
C ILE A 3 34.33 2.76 8.18
N PRO A 4 33.04 2.37 8.09
CA PRO A 4 32.65 1.33 7.16
C PRO A 4 32.86 1.78 5.72
N THR A 5 33.52 0.95 4.90
CA THR A 5 33.65 1.20 3.47
C THR A 5 32.30 1.08 2.78
N LEU A 6 32.15 1.64 1.56
CA LEU A 6 30.93 1.50 0.76
C LEU A 6 30.54 0.01 0.60
N GLN A 7 31.54 -0.85 0.39
CA GLN A 7 31.37 -2.30 0.27
C GLN A 7 30.84 -2.96 1.56
N GLN A 8 31.20 -2.43 2.74
CA GLN A 8 30.66 -2.90 4.02
C GLN A 8 29.23 -2.42 4.25
N LEU A 9 28.88 -1.22 3.78
CA LEU A 9 27.51 -0.72 3.77
C LEU A 9 26.62 -1.55 2.84
N GLU A 10 27.09 -1.86 1.63
CA GLU A 10 26.39 -2.74 0.67
C GLU A 10 26.20 -4.15 1.24
N SER A 11 27.20 -4.69 1.92
CA SER A 11 27.09 -5.98 2.63
C SER A 11 26.07 -5.91 3.76
N LEU A 12 26.06 -4.85 4.56
CA LEU A 12 25.09 -4.65 5.65
C LEU A 12 23.66 -4.52 5.13
N THR A 13 23.45 -3.90 3.97
CA THR A 13 22.12 -3.73 3.37
C THR A 13 21.73 -4.86 2.41
N CYS A 14 22.58 -5.88 2.26
CA CYS A 14 22.39 -6.94 1.27
C CYS A 14 22.12 -6.39 -0.15
N SER A 15 22.78 -5.27 -0.49
CA SER A 15 22.59 -4.53 -1.75
C SER A 15 21.15 -4.06 -2.02
N GLN A 16 20.29 -3.97 -1.00
CA GLN A 16 18.94 -3.42 -1.15
C GLN A 16 19.00 -1.94 -1.54
N LYS A 17 18.33 -1.61 -2.66
CA LYS A 17 18.13 -0.22 -3.10
C LYS A 17 16.78 0.26 -2.58
N ILE A 18 16.79 1.44 -1.96
CA ILE A 18 15.55 2.11 -1.60
C ILE A 18 15.16 3.02 -2.76
N ILE A 19 13.99 2.79 -3.34
CA ILE A 19 13.41 3.58 -4.43
C ILE A 19 12.24 4.37 -3.83
N ASP A 20 12.02 5.60 -4.28
CA ASP A 20 10.89 6.46 -3.89
C ASP A 20 10.79 6.81 -2.38
N VAL A 21 11.93 7.07 -1.72
CA VAL A 21 11.91 7.69 -0.39
C VAL A 21 11.77 9.19 -0.54
N ASP A 22 10.58 9.71 -0.25
CA ASP A 22 10.40 11.14 -0.11
C ASP A 22 11.08 11.64 1.18
N VAL A 23 12.20 12.34 1.00
CA VAL A 23 12.96 13.01 2.05
C VAL A 23 12.80 14.53 1.99
N THR A 24 11.92 15.03 1.11
CA THR A 24 11.68 16.46 0.94
C THR A 24 11.17 17.04 2.27
N SER A 25 11.61 18.24 2.62
CA SER A 25 11.27 18.95 3.87
C SER A 25 11.74 18.31 5.19
N LEU A 26 12.49 17.20 5.16
CA LEU A 26 13.11 16.63 6.35
C LEU A 26 14.51 17.21 6.58
N ASN A 27 14.89 17.38 7.85
CA ASN A 27 16.29 17.62 8.19
C ASN A 27 17.13 16.34 7.96
N LEU A 28 18.45 16.48 7.91
CA LEU A 28 19.37 15.36 7.63
C LEU A 28 19.17 14.17 8.58
N ALA A 29 18.99 14.43 9.88
CA ALA A 29 18.84 13.36 10.86
C ALA A 29 17.54 12.57 10.64
N ASP A 30 16.44 13.25 10.34
CA ASP A 30 15.15 12.62 10.10
C ASP A 30 15.10 11.90 8.74
N ALA A 31 15.76 12.46 7.72
CA ALA A 31 15.96 11.78 6.43
C ALA A 31 16.75 10.48 6.62
N LEU A 32 17.88 10.53 7.36
CA LEU A 32 18.69 9.34 7.67
C LEU A 32 17.89 8.32 8.49
N ARG A 33 17.11 8.73 9.48
CA ARG A 33 16.25 7.82 10.27
C ARG A 33 15.25 7.10 9.36
N ARG A 34 14.62 7.83 8.44
CA ARG A 34 13.63 7.28 7.51
C ARG A 34 14.26 6.27 6.55
N CYS A 35 15.43 6.58 5.98
CA CYS A 35 16.16 5.67 5.11
C CYS A 35 16.66 4.43 5.86
N CYS A 36 17.28 4.62 7.03
CA CYS A 36 17.79 3.51 7.85
C CYS A 36 16.68 2.59 8.34
N GLY A 37 15.52 3.15 8.72
CA GLY A 37 14.37 2.38 9.20
C GLY A 37 13.85 1.36 8.17
N GLN A 38 13.85 1.71 6.88
CA GLN A 38 13.43 0.79 5.82
C GLN A 38 14.40 -0.40 5.59
N LEU A 39 15.67 -0.22 5.97
CA LEU A 39 16.73 -1.23 5.79
C LEU A 39 17.08 -1.96 7.10
N GLY A 40 16.35 -1.69 8.19
CA GLY A 40 16.67 -2.21 9.52
C GLY A 40 18.01 -1.72 10.08
N LEU A 41 18.51 -0.59 9.57
CA LEU A 41 19.74 0.05 10.04
C LEU A 41 19.44 1.09 11.12
N ARG A 42 20.45 1.41 11.91
CA ARG A 42 20.51 2.61 12.76
C ARG A 42 21.80 3.36 12.48
N PHE A 43 21.87 4.62 12.87
CA PHE A 43 23.08 5.43 12.75
C PHE A 43 23.37 6.20 14.04
N LYS A 44 24.63 6.57 14.23
CA LYS A 44 25.09 7.47 15.30
C LYS A 44 26.24 8.34 14.81
N PHE A 45 26.41 9.49 15.43
CA PHE A 45 27.59 10.33 15.27
C PHE A 45 28.66 9.89 16.27
N VAL A 46 29.89 9.73 15.80
CA VAL A 46 31.03 9.34 16.64
C VAL A 46 32.17 10.31 16.39
N PRO A 47 32.89 10.77 17.42
CA PRO A 47 34.09 11.59 17.24
C PRO A 47 35.10 10.90 16.30
N ASN A 48 35.60 11.66 15.33
CA ASN A 48 36.61 11.22 14.41
C ASN A 48 38.00 11.68 14.92
N PRO A 49 38.89 10.76 15.34
CA PRO A 49 40.20 11.13 15.86
C PRO A 49 41.20 11.57 14.78
N SER A 50 40.80 11.57 13.50
CA SER A 50 41.65 12.04 12.39
C SER A 50 41.98 13.52 12.53
N ALA A 51 43.26 13.88 12.34
CA ALA A 51 43.72 15.27 12.32
C ALA A 51 43.18 16.06 11.11
N THR A 52 42.66 15.36 10.09
CA THR A 52 42.09 15.94 8.88
C THR A 52 40.69 15.37 8.64
N GLY A 53 39.70 16.27 8.50
CA GLY A 53 38.29 15.93 8.23
C GLY A 53 37.31 16.47 9.28
N PRO A 54 36.01 16.17 9.13
CA PRO A 54 34.99 16.57 10.10
C PRO A 54 35.24 15.88 11.46
N ALA A 55 34.99 16.62 12.54
CA ALA A 55 35.20 16.18 13.92
C ALA A 55 34.32 14.99 14.34
N GLU A 56 33.28 14.69 13.57
CA GLU A 56 32.37 13.56 13.78
C GLU A 56 32.17 12.78 12.48
N ALA A 57 31.98 11.47 12.61
CA ALA A 57 31.63 10.55 11.53
C ALA A 57 30.28 9.90 11.80
N ILE A 58 29.50 9.69 10.74
CA ILE A 58 28.25 8.92 10.81
C ILE A 58 28.59 7.44 10.68
N VAL A 59 28.19 6.65 11.68
CA VAL A 59 28.40 5.20 11.68
C VAL A 59 27.05 4.52 11.60
N PHE A 60 26.83 3.76 10.52
CA PHE A 60 25.67 2.89 10.34
C PHE A 60 25.91 1.52 10.95
N PHE A 61 24.91 0.94 11.59
CA PHE A 61 25.01 -0.37 12.22
C PHE A 61 23.68 -1.11 12.20
N LYS A 62 23.74 -2.44 12.18
CA LYS A 62 22.61 -3.32 12.50
C LYS A 62 22.65 -3.62 14.00
N PRO A 63 21.61 -3.27 14.76
CA PRO A 63 21.55 -3.57 16.20
C PRO A 63 21.76 -5.06 16.54
N GLU A 64 21.43 -5.96 15.62
CA GLU A 64 21.58 -7.42 15.78
C GLU A 64 23.01 -7.93 15.67
N LEU A 65 23.88 -7.18 15.01
CA LEU A 65 25.29 -7.54 14.83
C LEU A 65 26.20 -6.84 15.85
N CYS A 66 25.62 -6.04 16.76
CA CYS A 66 26.38 -5.41 17.84
C CYS A 66 26.82 -6.46 18.87
N ARG A 67 27.97 -6.22 19.51
CA ARG A 67 28.49 -7.09 20.57
C ARG A 67 27.57 -7.08 21.80
N ASN A 68 27.70 -8.13 22.62
CA ASN A 68 27.11 -8.15 23.94
C ASN A 68 28.11 -7.62 24.98
N ILE A 69 27.62 -6.86 25.94
CA ILE A 69 28.34 -6.35 27.10
C ILE A 69 27.71 -6.92 28.37
N GLU A 70 28.53 -7.10 29.39
CA GLU A 70 28.08 -7.64 30.65
C GLU A 70 27.81 -6.53 31.66
N LEU A 71 26.59 -6.47 32.18
CA LEU A 71 26.20 -5.56 33.26
C LEU A 71 25.77 -6.38 34.47
N ASN A 72 26.48 -6.20 35.58
CA ASN A 72 26.34 -6.99 36.80
C ASN A 72 25.95 -6.12 38.00
N CYS A 73 25.00 -6.63 38.77
CA CYS A 73 24.58 -6.05 40.03
C CYS A 73 24.58 -7.12 41.12
N GLN A 74 25.32 -6.85 42.20
CA GLN A 74 25.37 -7.73 43.37
C GLN A 74 24.04 -7.75 44.12
N TRP A 75 23.82 -8.82 44.90
CA TRP A 75 22.64 -8.95 45.74
C TRP A 75 22.67 -7.94 46.90
N PRO A 76 21.51 -7.39 47.32
CA PRO A 76 21.44 -6.51 48.48
C PRO A 76 22.03 -7.17 49.73
N GLY A 77 22.73 -6.38 50.56
CA GLY A 77 23.34 -6.84 51.81
C GLY A 77 24.73 -7.49 51.67
N GLN A 78 25.21 -7.75 50.45
CA GLN A 78 26.57 -8.20 50.22
C GLN A 78 27.57 -7.04 50.33
N ARG A 79 28.80 -7.33 50.75
CA ARG A 79 29.90 -6.37 50.66
C ARG A 79 30.22 -6.09 49.20
N ILE A 80 30.28 -4.81 48.84
CA ILE A 80 30.55 -4.36 47.47
C ILE A 80 31.91 -4.91 47.01
N ASN A 81 31.90 -5.57 45.85
CA ASN A 81 33.08 -6.08 45.17
C ASN A 81 33.03 -5.64 43.71
N ALA A 82 33.99 -4.80 43.30
CA ALA A 82 34.07 -4.25 41.95
C ALA A 82 34.25 -5.33 40.85
N ALA A 83 34.71 -6.54 41.19
CA ALA A 83 34.77 -7.66 40.25
C ALA A 83 33.40 -8.32 40.01
N LYS A 84 32.42 -8.09 40.90
CA LYS A 84 31.08 -8.71 40.85
C LYS A 84 29.96 -7.73 40.52
N THR A 85 30.24 -6.42 40.53
CA THR A 85 29.27 -5.41 40.12
C THR A 85 29.93 -4.28 39.33
N ASN A 86 29.24 -3.80 38.31
CA ASN A 86 29.61 -2.61 37.55
C ASN A 86 28.44 -1.61 37.43
N LEU A 87 27.32 -1.87 38.11
CA LEU A 87 26.14 -1.02 38.19
C LEU A 87 26.01 -0.41 39.59
N ALA A 88 25.84 0.91 39.63
CA ALA A 88 25.62 1.69 40.85
C ALA A 88 24.13 1.87 41.13
N GLU A 89 23.36 2.22 40.09
CA GLU A 89 21.96 2.61 40.22
C GLU A 89 21.16 2.18 39.00
N ILE A 90 19.89 1.83 39.23
CA ILE A 90 18.97 1.42 38.18
C ILE A 90 17.63 2.10 38.45
N THR A 91 17.17 2.88 37.49
CA THR A 91 15.84 3.46 37.47
C THR A 91 15.09 2.86 36.28
N ALA A 92 14.02 2.12 36.54
CA ALA A 92 13.23 1.47 35.51
C ALA A 92 11.86 2.13 35.39
N LYS A 93 11.47 2.51 34.17
CA LYS A 93 10.10 2.92 33.85
C LYS A 93 9.46 1.79 33.05
N LYS A 94 8.59 1.03 33.71
CA LYS A 94 7.78 -0.01 33.07
C LYS A 94 6.58 0.64 32.41
N ASN A 95 6.43 0.40 31.10
CA ASN A 95 5.20 0.72 30.41
C ASN A 95 4.25 -0.47 30.60
N TYR A 96 3.40 -0.40 31.63
CA TYR A 96 2.53 -1.51 32.03
C TYR A 96 1.40 -1.83 31.02
N ALA A 97 1.11 -0.92 30.09
CA ALA A 97 0.16 -1.13 29.01
C ALA A 97 0.87 -0.93 27.66
N PRO A 98 1.42 -1.99 27.05
CA PRO A 98 1.96 -1.87 25.70
C PRO A 98 0.79 -1.55 24.75
N ILE A 99 0.81 -0.36 24.15
CA ILE A 99 -0.14 -0.02 23.10
C ILE A 99 0.25 -0.81 21.86
N THR A 100 -0.68 -1.59 21.34
CA THR A 100 -0.51 -2.31 20.06
C THR A 100 -0.91 -1.36 18.94
N HIS A 101 -0.06 -1.21 17.93
CA HIS A 101 -0.44 -0.49 16.71
C HIS A 101 -0.88 -1.47 15.64
N ARG A 102 -2.07 -1.25 15.10
CA ARG A 102 -2.58 -1.98 13.93
C ARG A 102 -2.44 -1.09 12.70
N TYR A 103 -1.54 -1.47 11.81
CA TYR A 103 -1.29 -0.79 10.54
C TYR A 103 -2.26 -1.30 9.49
N ILE A 104 -3.08 -0.41 8.95
CA ILE A 104 -4.00 -0.68 7.85
C ILE A 104 -3.42 0.03 6.63
N VAL A 105 -2.70 -0.71 5.79
CA VAL A 105 -2.04 -0.16 4.61
C VAL A 105 -2.97 -0.33 3.40
N GLN A 106 -3.22 0.76 2.69
CA GLN A 106 -4.12 0.80 1.54
C GLN A 106 -3.39 1.31 0.30
N GLY A 107 -3.42 0.54 -0.79
CA GLY A 107 -3.04 0.96 -2.13
C GLY A 107 -4.19 1.68 -2.86
N ASP A 108 -4.12 1.65 -4.19
CA ASP A 108 -5.17 2.19 -5.04
C ASP A 108 -6.41 1.27 -5.09
N TYR A 109 -7.49 1.76 -5.68
CA TYR A 109 -8.65 0.92 -6.01
C TYR A 109 -8.26 -0.16 -7.03
N LYS A 110 -8.83 -1.36 -6.88
CA LYS A 110 -8.64 -2.44 -7.83
C LYS A 110 -9.32 -2.10 -9.15
N ILE A 111 -8.63 -2.32 -10.27
CA ILE A 111 -9.16 -2.08 -11.62
C ILE A 111 -9.24 -3.40 -12.37
N TYR A 112 -10.39 -3.64 -13.01
CA TYR A 112 -10.65 -4.85 -13.77
C TYR A 112 -11.06 -4.51 -15.19
N GLU A 113 -10.41 -5.13 -16.18
CA GLU A 113 -10.88 -5.11 -17.57
C GLU A 113 -11.84 -6.25 -17.83
N ALA A 114 -12.96 -5.98 -18.49
CA ALA A 114 -13.89 -6.98 -18.98
C ALA A 114 -14.64 -6.48 -20.23
N THR A 115 -15.39 -7.38 -20.87
CA THR A 115 -16.32 -7.03 -21.94
C THR A 115 -17.74 -6.93 -21.40
N PHE A 116 -18.38 -5.80 -21.67
CA PHE A 116 -19.69 -5.42 -21.13
C PHE A 116 -20.70 -5.30 -22.26
N GLU A 117 -21.74 -6.14 -22.26
CA GLU A 117 -22.90 -5.92 -23.14
C GLU A 117 -23.70 -4.70 -22.65
N LEU A 118 -24.04 -3.81 -23.57
CA LEU A 118 -24.72 -2.55 -23.27
C LEU A 118 -26.21 -2.64 -23.63
N VAL A 119 -27.02 -1.99 -22.80
CA VAL A 119 -28.47 -1.84 -22.94
C VAL A 119 -28.84 -0.44 -23.46
N LYS A 120 -30.10 -0.27 -23.85
CA LYS A 120 -30.60 1.00 -24.39
C LYS A 120 -30.67 2.06 -23.29
N GLY A 121 -30.07 3.22 -23.52
CA GLY A 121 -30.01 4.33 -22.55
C GLY A 121 -31.05 5.43 -22.79
N TRP A 122 -32.13 5.14 -23.52
CA TRP A 122 -33.17 6.08 -23.93
C TRP A 122 -34.57 5.49 -23.70
N ASP A 123 -35.58 6.36 -23.72
CA ASP A 123 -36.98 5.95 -23.60
C ASP A 123 -37.44 5.20 -24.86
N PRO A 124 -37.86 3.92 -24.77
CA PRO A 124 -38.36 3.15 -25.91
C PRO A 124 -39.60 3.76 -26.58
N ALA A 125 -40.37 4.62 -25.90
CA ALA A 125 -41.54 5.29 -26.47
C ALA A 125 -41.17 6.32 -27.54
N LEU A 126 -39.90 6.75 -27.61
CA LEU A 126 -39.38 7.65 -28.64
C LEU A 126 -38.91 6.90 -29.90
N GLU A 127 -39.01 5.56 -29.91
CA GLU A 127 -38.66 4.74 -31.07
C GLU A 127 -39.76 4.77 -32.13
N GLU A 128 -39.46 5.41 -33.25
CA GLU A 128 -40.24 5.45 -34.49
C GLU A 128 -39.47 4.88 -35.69
N HIS A 129 -40.21 4.56 -36.76
CA HIS A 129 -39.71 3.96 -38.01
C HIS A 129 -39.25 4.98 -39.07
N ASP A 130 -39.00 6.23 -38.67
CA ASP A 130 -38.49 7.26 -39.57
C ASP A 130 -36.97 7.41 -39.39
N TYR A 131 -36.21 7.01 -40.40
CA TYR A 131 -34.75 7.07 -40.41
C TYR A 131 -34.23 8.51 -40.29
N ASP A 132 -34.89 9.45 -40.98
CA ASP A 132 -34.45 10.84 -41.06
C ASP A 132 -34.71 11.60 -39.75
N LYS A 133 -35.57 11.05 -38.88
CA LYS A 133 -35.81 11.61 -37.55
C LYS A 133 -34.57 11.59 -36.64
N TYR A 134 -33.67 10.62 -36.82
CA TYR A 134 -32.50 10.43 -35.92
C TYR A 134 -31.20 11.03 -36.45
N SER A 135 -31.31 11.97 -37.39
CA SER A 135 -30.19 12.70 -37.94
C SER A 135 -30.31 14.20 -37.66
N PRO A 136 -29.25 14.85 -37.17
CA PRO A 136 -29.22 16.29 -36.97
C PRO A 136 -29.24 17.05 -38.30
N LEU A 137 -29.05 16.37 -39.44
CA LEU A 137 -29.08 17.00 -40.77
C LEU A 137 -30.50 17.16 -41.32
N SER A 138 -31.40 16.26 -40.94
CA SER A 138 -32.78 16.20 -41.47
C SER A 138 -33.86 16.54 -40.43
N ASN A 139 -33.54 16.50 -39.13
CA ASN A 139 -34.49 16.82 -38.06
C ASN A 139 -34.07 18.06 -37.27
N GLU A 140 -34.82 19.16 -37.41
CA GLU A 140 -34.61 20.40 -36.64
C GLU A 140 -34.79 20.20 -35.13
N ASN A 141 -35.62 19.24 -34.71
CA ASN A 141 -35.85 18.87 -33.30
C ASN A 141 -34.99 17.69 -32.84
N PHE A 142 -33.85 17.42 -33.50
CA PHE A 142 -32.98 16.29 -33.19
C PHE A 142 -32.59 16.18 -31.71
N ASN A 143 -32.48 17.30 -30.99
CA ASN A 143 -32.13 17.32 -29.57
C ASN A 143 -33.09 16.52 -28.69
N GLU A 144 -34.36 16.36 -29.08
CA GLU A 144 -35.36 15.58 -28.34
C GLU A 144 -35.16 14.06 -28.49
N VAL A 145 -34.56 13.63 -29.61
CA VAL A 145 -34.35 12.21 -29.94
C VAL A 145 -32.86 11.84 -30.06
N ARG A 146 -31.95 12.75 -29.66
CA ARG A 146 -30.51 12.62 -29.86
C ARG A 146 -29.88 11.39 -29.20
N ASP A 147 -30.52 10.84 -28.17
CA ASP A 147 -30.03 9.69 -27.43
C ASP A 147 -30.59 8.38 -27.98
N VAL A 148 -31.70 8.45 -28.73
CA VAL A 148 -32.38 7.28 -29.32
C VAL A 148 -31.44 6.63 -30.34
N TRP A 149 -31.19 5.34 -30.17
CA TRP A 149 -30.23 4.51 -30.93
C TRP A 149 -28.75 4.89 -30.77
N ARG A 150 -28.42 5.94 -30.02
CA ARG A 150 -27.05 6.48 -29.88
C ARG A 150 -26.46 6.28 -28.50
N LYS A 151 -27.29 6.28 -27.46
CA LYS A 151 -26.83 6.19 -26.07
C LYS A 151 -26.96 4.77 -25.53
N TRP A 152 -25.85 4.06 -25.38
CA TRP A 152 -25.82 2.68 -24.90
C TRP A 152 -25.14 2.62 -23.52
N CYS A 153 -25.75 1.96 -22.55
CA CYS A 153 -25.35 2.01 -21.13
C CYS A 153 -25.26 0.62 -20.53
N LEU A 154 -24.51 0.45 -19.44
CA LEU A 154 -24.40 -0.83 -18.75
C LEU A 154 -25.55 -1.08 -17.76
N ASN A 155 -26.21 -0.02 -17.30
CA ASN A 155 -27.16 -0.04 -16.18
C ASN A 155 -26.50 -0.44 -14.84
N GLU A 156 -25.31 0.10 -14.55
CA GLU A 156 -24.54 -0.25 -13.34
C GLU A 156 -25.18 0.21 -12.03
N ALA A 157 -25.95 1.29 -12.07
CA ALA A 157 -26.62 1.89 -10.92
C ALA A 157 -28.09 1.49 -10.82
N GLY A 158 -28.62 0.79 -11.83
CA GLY A 158 -30.04 0.47 -11.93
C GLY A 158 -30.93 1.60 -12.46
N ASP A 159 -30.37 2.74 -12.88
CA ASP A 159 -31.12 3.90 -13.39
C ASP A 159 -32.04 3.57 -14.57
N TYR A 160 -31.71 2.53 -15.36
CA TYR A 160 -32.47 2.09 -16.52
C TYR A 160 -33.38 0.88 -16.23
N SER A 161 -33.52 0.49 -14.96
CA SER A 161 -34.28 -0.71 -14.58
C SER A 161 -35.79 -0.49 -14.59
N ALA A 162 -36.22 0.71 -14.19
CA ALA A 162 -37.64 1.05 -14.08
C ALA A 162 -38.19 1.64 -15.39
N SER A 163 -39.51 1.84 -15.43
CA SER A 163 -40.17 2.63 -16.47
C SER A 163 -39.56 4.05 -16.54
N PRO A 164 -39.36 4.62 -17.73
CA PRO A 164 -39.78 4.10 -19.05
C PRO A 164 -38.82 3.09 -19.69
N TYR A 165 -37.59 2.98 -19.20
CA TYR A 165 -36.51 2.23 -19.84
C TYR A 165 -36.71 0.70 -19.83
N ASN A 166 -37.10 0.14 -18.67
CA ASN A 166 -37.36 -1.30 -18.48
C ASN A 166 -36.21 -2.23 -18.96
N GLN A 167 -34.94 -1.86 -18.75
CA GLN A 167 -33.77 -2.60 -19.24
C GLN A 167 -33.31 -3.76 -18.31
N GLY A 168 -34.17 -4.21 -17.41
CA GLY A 168 -33.83 -5.25 -16.43
C GLY A 168 -33.06 -4.72 -15.21
N PRO A 169 -32.58 -5.62 -14.33
CA PRO A 169 -31.91 -5.22 -13.09
C PRO A 169 -30.56 -4.52 -13.35
N ALA A 170 -30.03 -3.89 -12.31
CA ALA A 170 -28.69 -3.31 -12.34
C ALA A 170 -27.63 -4.38 -12.68
N PHE A 171 -26.58 -3.99 -13.41
CA PHE A 171 -25.50 -4.90 -13.80
C PHE A 171 -24.76 -5.43 -12.57
N ASP A 172 -24.50 -6.74 -12.57
CA ASP A 172 -23.81 -7.41 -11.47
C ASP A 172 -22.30 -7.52 -11.69
N PHE A 173 -21.52 -6.80 -10.89
CA PHE A 173 -20.05 -6.84 -10.94
C PHE A 173 -19.40 -7.98 -10.14
N SER A 174 -20.18 -8.79 -9.41
CA SER A 174 -19.66 -9.83 -8.50
C SER A 174 -18.58 -10.70 -9.14
N LYS A 175 -18.87 -11.18 -10.35
CA LYS A 175 -18.00 -12.06 -11.14
C LYS A 175 -16.72 -11.36 -11.61
N ILE A 176 -16.79 -10.07 -11.90
CA ILE A 176 -15.65 -9.28 -12.40
C ILE A 176 -14.75 -8.86 -11.24
N PHE A 177 -15.35 -8.44 -10.11
CA PHE A 177 -14.62 -8.04 -8.90
C PHE A 177 -14.19 -9.22 -8.03
N GLU A 178 -14.62 -10.44 -8.37
CA GLU A 178 -14.32 -11.68 -7.66
C GLU A 178 -14.83 -11.67 -6.21
N ASN A 179 -15.81 -10.80 -5.93
CA ASN A 179 -16.49 -10.69 -4.64
C ASN A 179 -17.82 -9.93 -4.77
N ASP A 180 -18.72 -10.18 -3.82
CA ASP A 180 -20.06 -9.55 -3.79
C ASP A 180 -20.09 -8.23 -3.01
N ASN A 181 -18.94 -7.76 -2.52
CA ASN A 181 -18.83 -6.58 -1.66
C ASN A 181 -18.58 -5.31 -2.46
N TYR A 182 -19.57 -4.92 -3.27
CA TYR A 182 -19.56 -3.66 -4.00
C TYR A 182 -20.89 -2.93 -3.85
N ILE A 183 -20.85 -1.62 -4.08
CA ILE A 183 -22.00 -0.74 -3.99
C ILE A 183 -22.55 -0.49 -5.39
N GLN A 184 -23.86 -0.64 -5.57
CA GLN A 184 -24.56 -0.21 -6.78
C GLN A 184 -24.56 1.32 -6.83
N LYS A 185 -23.74 1.87 -7.74
CA LYS A 185 -23.61 3.32 -7.96
C LYS A 185 -23.10 3.54 -9.37
N ARG A 186 -23.27 4.78 -9.86
CA ARG A 186 -22.70 5.20 -11.13
C ARG A 186 -21.17 5.07 -11.13
N ARG A 187 -20.64 4.55 -12.23
CA ARG A 187 -19.20 4.39 -12.48
C ARG A 187 -18.89 4.88 -13.88
N ARG A 188 -17.62 5.00 -14.23
CA ARG A 188 -17.21 5.31 -15.60
C ARG A 188 -16.33 4.19 -16.14
N PHE A 189 -16.38 4.00 -17.46
CA PHE A 189 -15.40 3.17 -18.14
C PHE A 189 -14.04 3.89 -18.20
N LEU A 190 -13.00 3.17 -17.80
CA LEU A 190 -11.61 3.52 -17.99
C LEU A 190 -11.08 2.77 -19.21
N GLY A 191 -9.98 3.24 -19.79
CA GLY A 191 -9.34 2.54 -20.91
C GLY A 191 -8.96 1.10 -20.53
N ALA A 192 -9.04 0.19 -21.49
CA ALA A 192 -8.57 -1.18 -21.40
C ALA A 192 -7.11 -1.24 -20.92
N LEU A 193 -6.82 -2.20 -20.05
CA LEU A 193 -5.47 -2.58 -19.65
C LEU A 193 -4.72 -3.29 -20.79
N THR A 194 -5.47 -3.98 -21.66
CA THR A 194 -4.98 -4.60 -22.89
C THR A 194 -4.31 -3.55 -23.76
N GLY A 195 -3.15 -3.92 -24.31
CA GLY A 195 -2.32 -3.00 -25.08
C GLY A 195 -1.82 -3.57 -26.40
N THR A 196 -1.28 -2.66 -27.20
CA THR A 196 -0.53 -2.99 -28.42
C THR A 196 0.80 -3.67 -28.08
N GLN A 197 1.52 -4.14 -29.10
CA GLN A 197 2.85 -4.74 -28.92
C GLN A 197 3.86 -3.78 -28.26
N ASP A 198 3.67 -2.48 -28.45
CA ASP A 198 4.49 -1.42 -27.84
C ASP A 198 4.12 -1.15 -26.36
N GLY A 199 3.11 -1.86 -25.84
CA GLY A 199 2.62 -1.68 -24.49
C GLY A 199 1.79 -0.42 -24.30
N GLU A 200 1.22 0.17 -25.35
CA GLU A 200 0.23 1.25 -25.20
C GLU A 200 -1.17 0.67 -25.05
N SER A 201 -2.01 1.28 -24.21
CA SER A 201 -3.41 0.82 -24.06
C SER A 201 -4.16 1.00 -25.37
N ILE A 202 -4.98 0.01 -25.75
CA ILE A 202 -5.87 0.14 -26.91
C ILE A 202 -7.02 1.14 -26.67
N GLY A 203 -7.10 1.74 -25.48
CA GLY A 203 -8.14 2.70 -25.12
C GLY A 203 -9.47 1.99 -24.89
N TYR A 204 -10.41 2.12 -25.81
CA TYR A 204 -11.75 1.55 -25.69
C TYR A 204 -12.04 0.73 -26.95
N TYR A 205 -12.51 -0.50 -26.77
CA TYR A 205 -12.82 -1.38 -27.90
C TYR A 205 -14.32 -1.67 -27.95
N LEU A 206 -15.02 -0.96 -28.84
CA LEU A 206 -16.46 -1.06 -29.03
C LEU A 206 -16.77 -2.02 -30.18
N GLU A 207 -17.70 -2.94 -29.94
CA GLU A 207 -18.20 -3.86 -30.94
C GLU A 207 -19.71 -3.72 -31.12
N VAL A 208 -20.15 -3.91 -32.35
CA VAL A 208 -21.56 -3.90 -32.75
C VAL A 208 -21.96 -5.30 -33.23
N SER A 209 -23.19 -5.69 -32.94
CA SER A 209 -23.81 -6.90 -33.48
C SER A 209 -25.08 -6.56 -34.24
N TYR A 210 -25.11 -6.95 -35.52
CA TYR A 210 -26.31 -6.94 -36.37
C TYR A 210 -27.10 -8.26 -36.31
N THR A 211 -26.67 -9.19 -35.46
CA THR A 211 -27.18 -10.57 -35.40
C THR A 211 -27.58 -10.98 -33.99
N ASN A 212 -28.10 -10.03 -33.19
CA ASN A 212 -28.58 -10.27 -31.83
C ASN A 212 -27.52 -10.87 -30.88
N GLY A 213 -26.24 -10.59 -31.13
CA GLY A 213 -25.10 -11.05 -30.32
C GLY A 213 -24.46 -12.36 -30.79
N SER A 214 -24.92 -12.97 -31.91
CA SER A 214 -24.27 -14.18 -32.45
C SER A 214 -22.90 -13.88 -33.05
N TYR A 215 -22.76 -12.76 -33.73
CA TYR A 215 -21.50 -12.27 -34.29
C TYR A 215 -21.28 -10.81 -33.90
N TRP A 216 -20.01 -10.46 -33.70
CA TRP A 216 -19.58 -9.14 -33.26
C TRP A 216 -18.54 -8.61 -34.22
N TRP A 217 -18.69 -7.34 -34.60
CA TRP A 217 -17.77 -6.63 -35.47
C TRP A 217 -17.24 -5.39 -34.74
N PRO A 218 -15.98 -5.01 -34.94
CA PRO A 218 -15.47 -3.76 -34.39
C PRO A 218 -16.26 -2.58 -34.96
N TYR A 219 -16.69 -1.66 -34.10
CA TYR A 219 -17.39 -0.46 -34.51
C TYR A 219 -16.36 0.56 -35.04
N MET A 220 -16.46 0.93 -36.32
CA MET A 220 -15.44 1.74 -37.01
C MET A 220 -15.70 3.24 -36.95
N ASP A 221 -16.90 3.65 -36.53
CA ASP A 221 -17.30 5.05 -36.45
C ASP A 221 -16.89 5.70 -35.11
N SER A 222 -16.95 7.02 -35.07
CA SER A 222 -16.66 7.78 -33.86
C SER A 222 -17.72 7.59 -32.77
N PHE A 223 -17.26 7.40 -31.53
CA PHE A 223 -18.11 7.37 -30.34
C PHE A 223 -17.43 8.08 -29.18
N LYS A 224 -18.23 8.45 -28.17
CA LYS A 224 -17.76 9.04 -26.91
C LYS A 224 -18.09 8.11 -25.76
N VAL A 225 -17.17 7.96 -24.82
CA VAL A 225 -17.44 7.28 -23.56
C VAL A 225 -18.07 8.29 -22.60
N LEU A 226 -19.13 7.88 -21.92
CA LEU A 226 -19.82 8.72 -20.94
C LEU A 226 -18.95 8.88 -19.68
N LEU A 227 -18.92 10.10 -19.14
CA LEU A 227 -18.03 10.43 -18.00
C LEU A 227 -18.71 10.20 -16.65
N ASP A 228 -20.04 10.17 -16.64
CA ASP A 228 -20.91 10.12 -15.46
C ASP A 228 -21.54 8.74 -15.24
N GLN A 229 -21.45 7.84 -16.21
CA GLN A 229 -22.00 6.48 -16.15
C GLN A 229 -21.22 5.53 -17.08
N CYS A 230 -21.39 4.22 -16.88
CA CYS A 230 -20.80 3.22 -17.76
C CYS A 230 -21.62 3.14 -19.05
N GLY A 231 -21.19 3.88 -20.09
CA GLY A 231 -21.84 3.83 -21.39
C GLY A 231 -21.08 4.56 -22.47
N VAL A 232 -21.64 4.51 -23.68
CA VAL A 232 -21.13 5.18 -24.87
C VAL A 232 -22.23 5.97 -25.57
N TRP A 233 -21.82 6.99 -26.33
CA TRP A 233 -22.67 7.79 -27.19
C TRP A 233 -22.10 7.83 -28.62
N LEU A 234 -22.86 7.32 -29.58
CA LEU A 234 -22.43 7.22 -30.99
C LEU A 234 -22.48 8.60 -31.65
N SER A 235 -21.35 9.03 -32.23
CA SER A 235 -21.15 10.41 -32.72
C SER A 235 -21.37 10.61 -34.22
N ALA A 236 -21.66 9.55 -34.98
CA ALA A 236 -21.95 9.64 -36.41
C ALA A 236 -23.15 10.58 -36.68
N GLN A 237 -23.13 11.44 -37.69
CA GLN A 237 -24.27 12.32 -37.95
C GLN A 237 -25.50 11.53 -38.40
N GLN A 238 -25.31 10.55 -39.28
CA GLN A 238 -26.35 9.61 -39.71
C GLN A 238 -26.04 8.22 -39.16
N LEU A 239 -27.05 7.43 -38.80
CA LEU A 239 -26.87 6.01 -38.51
C LEU A 239 -26.58 5.27 -39.82
N ASP A 240 -25.62 4.35 -39.83
CA ASP A 240 -25.36 3.54 -41.03
C ASP A 240 -26.60 2.69 -41.43
N MET A 241 -26.73 2.38 -42.72
CA MET A 241 -27.87 1.61 -43.25
C MET A 241 -27.96 0.21 -42.64
N ASP A 242 -26.84 -0.46 -42.39
CA ASP A 242 -26.84 -1.80 -41.78
C ASP A 242 -27.30 -1.72 -40.32
N MET A 243 -26.89 -0.67 -39.59
CA MET A 243 -27.43 -0.38 -38.25
C MET A 243 -28.93 -0.15 -38.30
N TRP A 244 -29.42 0.65 -39.24
CA TRP A 244 -30.84 0.93 -39.39
C TRP A 244 -31.66 -0.33 -39.67
N PHE A 245 -31.20 -1.20 -40.56
CA PHE A 245 -31.86 -2.48 -40.80
C PHE A 245 -31.86 -3.39 -39.57
N ALA A 246 -30.79 -3.40 -38.78
CA ALA A 246 -30.73 -4.15 -37.53
C ALA A 246 -31.64 -3.56 -36.43
N ILE A 247 -31.80 -2.24 -36.39
CA ILE A 247 -32.77 -1.53 -35.53
C ILE A 247 -34.18 -1.99 -35.87
N LEU A 248 -34.57 -1.93 -37.15
CA LEU A 248 -35.91 -2.33 -37.59
C LEU A 248 -36.22 -3.80 -37.29
N LYS A 249 -35.20 -4.65 -37.27
CA LYS A 249 -35.31 -6.08 -36.90
C LYS A 249 -35.25 -6.33 -35.39
N GLY A 250 -34.90 -5.33 -34.57
CA GLY A 250 -34.74 -5.48 -33.13
C GLY A 250 -33.54 -6.35 -32.72
N VAL A 251 -32.51 -6.44 -33.56
CA VAL A 251 -31.34 -7.32 -33.35
C VAL A 251 -30.03 -6.58 -33.09
N LEU A 252 -30.06 -5.24 -33.10
CA LEU A 252 -28.88 -4.41 -32.85
C LEU A 252 -28.44 -4.52 -31.39
N LYS A 253 -27.16 -4.86 -31.16
CA LYS A 253 -26.53 -4.84 -29.83
C LYS A 253 -25.16 -4.18 -29.89
N PHE A 254 -24.73 -3.65 -28.75
CA PHE A 254 -23.37 -3.17 -28.54
C PHE A 254 -22.74 -3.82 -27.32
N ARG A 255 -21.43 -4.03 -27.38
CA ARG A 255 -20.63 -4.38 -26.21
C ARG A 255 -19.32 -3.62 -26.24
N LEU A 256 -18.79 -3.30 -25.06
CA LEU A 256 -17.56 -2.55 -24.91
C LEU A 256 -16.57 -3.34 -24.06
N THR A 257 -15.34 -3.48 -24.54
CA THR A 257 -14.22 -3.93 -23.71
C THR A 257 -13.49 -2.72 -23.15
N ALA A 258 -13.50 -2.63 -21.83
CA ALA A 258 -12.98 -1.49 -21.08
C ALA A 258 -12.64 -1.91 -19.65
N SER A 259 -12.02 -1.00 -18.89
CA SER A 259 -11.73 -1.21 -17.47
C SER A 259 -12.74 -0.52 -16.58
N VAL A 260 -13.02 -1.11 -15.43
CA VAL A 260 -13.89 -0.55 -14.38
C VAL A 260 -13.17 -0.59 -13.03
N MET A 261 -13.40 0.44 -12.22
CA MET A 261 -12.83 0.56 -10.88
C MET A 261 -13.77 -0.07 -9.85
N SER A 262 -13.23 -0.99 -9.05
CA SER A 262 -13.91 -1.59 -7.91
C SER A 262 -14.03 -0.61 -6.74
N ASP A 263 -14.92 -0.91 -5.78
CA ASP A 263 -14.96 -0.19 -4.50
C ASP A 263 -13.90 -0.68 -3.52
N GLU A 264 -13.31 -1.83 -3.79
CA GLU A 264 -12.27 -2.40 -2.97
C GLU A 264 -10.92 -1.76 -3.31
N ARG A 265 -10.20 -1.32 -2.28
CA ARG A 265 -8.79 -0.96 -2.39
C ARG A 265 -7.94 -2.20 -2.17
N LEU A 266 -6.79 -2.25 -2.84
CA LEU A 266 -5.73 -3.15 -2.42
C LEU A 266 -5.38 -2.81 -0.96
N SER A 267 -5.54 -3.74 -0.02
CA SER A 267 -5.31 -3.44 1.40
C SER A 267 -4.72 -4.63 2.15
N PHE A 268 -3.96 -4.33 3.19
CA PHE A 268 -3.40 -5.32 4.09
C PHE A 268 -3.37 -4.75 5.51
N THR A 269 -3.74 -5.57 6.47
CA THR A 269 -3.78 -5.18 7.88
C THR A 269 -2.83 -6.06 8.67
N VAL A 270 -1.97 -5.45 9.47
CA VAL A 270 -1.03 -6.13 10.35
C VAL A 270 -0.90 -5.35 11.65
N ALA A 271 -0.71 -6.05 12.76
CA ALA A 271 -0.42 -5.42 14.03
C ALA A 271 1.00 -5.70 14.46
N ASP A 272 1.62 -4.74 15.17
CA ASP A 272 2.93 -4.98 15.78
C ASP A 272 2.85 -5.94 16.97
N GLY A 273 1.66 -6.22 17.53
CA GLY A 273 1.42 -7.28 18.53
C GLY A 273 -0.03 -7.71 18.74
N PRO A 274 -0.42 -8.11 19.97
CA PRO A 274 -1.62 -8.89 20.21
C PRO A 274 -2.91 -8.08 20.02
N VAL A 275 -3.60 -8.35 18.91
CA VAL A 275 -4.97 -7.88 18.66
C VAL A 275 -5.94 -8.78 19.42
N ASN A 276 -7.04 -8.21 19.94
CA ASN A 276 -8.04 -8.90 20.78
C ASN A 276 -7.54 -9.31 22.18
N SER A 277 -6.70 -8.49 22.79
CA SER A 277 -6.29 -8.63 24.20
C SER A 277 -6.81 -7.46 25.03
N THR A 278 -6.45 -7.42 26.33
CA THR A 278 -6.70 -6.24 27.18
C THR A 278 -5.82 -5.05 26.83
N ALA A 279 -4.83 -5.23 25.94
CA ALA A 279 -3.98 -4.15 25.47
C ALA A 279 -4.77 -3.22 24.53
N GLU A 280 -4.58 -1.92 24.70
CA GLU A 280 -5.14 -0.90 23.82
C GLU A 280 -4.57 -1.07 22.40
N VAL A 281 -5.45 -1.03 21.39
CA VAL A 281 -5.08 -1.11 19.97
C VAL A 281 -5.34 0.23 19.31
N ILE A 282 -4.30 0.83 18.73
CA ILE A 282 -4.39 2.07 17.95
C ILE A 282 -4.27 1.73 16.46
N ASP A 283 -5.31 2.10 15.70
CA ASP A 283 -5.32 1.95 14.25
C ASP A 283 -4.52 3.07 13.57
N LYS A 284 -3.58 2.66 12.71
CA LYS A 284 -2.80 3.56 11.85
C LYS A 284 -3.13 3.24 10.39
N VAL A 285 -3.97 4.07 9.79
CA VAL A 285 -4.31 3.97 8.37
C VAL A 285 -3.24 4.69 7.54
N ILE A 286 -2.64 3.99 6.58
CA ILE A 286 -1.60 4.51 5.69
C ILE A 286 -2.04 4.27 4.24
N THR A 287 -2.31 5.35 3.50
CA THR A 287 -2.81 5.26 2.12
C THR A 287 -1.71 5.64 1.12
N LEU A 288 -1.37 4.72 0.22
CA LEU A 288 -0.26 4.78 -0.74
C LEU A 288 -0.71 4.42 -2.18
N PRO A 289 -1.72 5.09 -2.75
CA PRO A 289 -2.33 4.71 -4.03
C PRO A 289 -1.40 4.88 -5.24
N ARG A 290 -0.38 5.75 -5.13
CA ARG A 290 0.62 5.90 -6.20
C ARG A 290 1.64 4.77 -6.22
N ARG A 291 1.82 4.05 -5.12
CA ARG A 291 2.88 3.05 -4.92
C ARG A 291 2.40 1.62 -5.15
N PHE A 292 1.19 1.30 -4.70
CA PHE A 292 0.66 -0.05 -4.77
C PHE A 292 -0.64 -0.05 -5.55
N LYS A 293 -0.69 -0.84 -6.62
CA LYS A 293 -1.83 -0.91 -7.54
C LYS A 293 -2.23 -2.36 -7.77
N TYR A 294 -3.47 -2.52 -8.21
CA TYR A 294 -4.01 -3.80 -8.64
C TYR A 294 -4.80 -3.59 -9.93
N GLN A 295 -4.36 -4.24 -11.00
CA GLN A 295 -4.92 -4.14 -12.35
C GLN A 295 -4.94 -5.53 -12.96
N LYS A 296 -6.13 -6.03 -13.32
CA LYS A 296 -6.32 -7.38 -13.82
C LYS A 296 -7.21 -7.40 -15.06
N VAL A 297 -6.83 -8.19 -16.06
CA VAL A 297 -7.74 -8.54 -17.15
C VAL A 297 -8.58 -9.72 -16.67
N SER A 298 -9.89 -9.54 -16.62
CA SER A 298 -10.83 -10.56 -16.18
C SER A 298 -10.97 -11.65 -17.24
N PRO A 299 -11.28 -12.91 -16.87
CA PRO A 299 -11.67 -13.95 -17.81
C PRO A 299 -12.91 -13.61 -18.66
N TYR A 300 -13.66 -12.57 -18.27
CA TYR A 300 -14.80 -12.04 -19.03
C TYR A 300 -14.40 -10.98 -20.08
N SER A 301 -13.10 -10.70 -20.26
CA SER A 301 -12.60 -9.90 -21.38
C SER A 301 -12.43 -10.78 -22.62
N ILE A 302 -12.75 -10.24 -23.80
CA ILE A 302 -12.40 -10.89 -25.08
C ILE A 302 -10.88 -10.93 -25.32
N PHE A 303 -10.13 -10.12 -24.57
CA PHE A 303 -8.67 -10.06 -24.60
C PHE A 303 -8.02 -10.82 -23.44
N ASP A 304 -8.74 -11.74 -22.80
CA ASP A 304 -8.12 -12.64 -21.82
C ASP A 304 -6.93 -13.38 -22.44
N GLY A 305 -5.81 -13.41 -21.72
CA GLY A 305 -4.52 -13.93 -22.20
C GLY A 305 -3.75 -13.04 -23.19
N ALA A 306 -4.27 -11.88 -23.58
CA ALA A 306 -3.55 -10.93 -24.42
C ALA A 306 -2.46 -10.16 -23.64
N THR A 307 -1.59 -9.46 -24.38
CA THR A 307 -0.62 -8.54 -23.78
C THR A 307 -1.36 -7.37 -23.12
N ALA A 308 -1.24 -7.25 -21.80
CA ALA A 308 -1.94 -6.25 -21.02
C ALA A 308 -1.07 -5.73 -19.87
N LYS A 309 -1.35 -4.51 -19.41
CA LYS A 309 -0.73 -3.88 -18.24
C LYS A 309 -1.32 -4.43 -16.94
N GLN A 310 -1.18 -5.74 -16.72
CA GLN A 310 -1.57 -6.34 -15.47
C GLN A 310 -0.52 -6.06 -14.40
N LEU A 311 -0.98 -5.76 -13.18
CA LEU A 311 -0.13 -5.45 -12.04
C LEU A 311 -0.82 -5.93 -10.77
N ASP A 312 -0.09 -6.67 -9.93
CA ASP A 312 -0.59 -7.13 -8.64
C ASP A 312 0.48 -6.88 -7.56
N ASP A 313 0.33 -5.76 -6.85
CA ASP A 313 1.24 -5.39 -5.77
C ASP A 313 0.84 -5.98 -4.41
N THR A 314 -0.06 -6.97 -4.33
CA THR A 314 -0.54 -7.54 -3.06
C THR A 314 0.60 -7.99 -2.15
N GLN A 315 1.59 -8.71 -2.71
CA GLN A 315 2.75 -9.18 -1.95
C GLN A 315 3.68 -8.04 -1.54
N ALA A 316 3.88 -7.06 -2.42
CA ALA A 316 4.71 -5.89 -2.13
C ALA A 316 4.12 -5.02 -1.01
N LEU A 317 2.81 -4.83 -1.02
CA LEU A 317 2.08 -4.11 0.01
C LEU A 317 2.14 -4.86 1.35
N ALA A 318 1.94 -6.19 1.34
CA ALA A 318 2.08 -7.03 2.53
C ALA A 318 3.50 -6.95 3.13
N GLY A 319 4.54 -7.05 2.30
CA GLY A 319 5.92 -6.90 2.74
C GLY A 319 6.20 -5.53 3.37
N PHE A 320 5.69 -4.45 2.77
CA PHE A 320 5.79 -3.11 3.32
C PHE A 320 5.10 -2.97 4.68
N ALA A 321 3.87 -3.50 4.81
CA ALA A 321 3.13 -3.49 6.06
C ALA A 321 3.83 -4.29 7.16
N ASN A 322 4.35 -5.48 6.84
CA ASN A 322 5.11 -6.31 7.78
C ASN A 322 6.38 -5.60 8.25
N ASN A 323 7.07 -4.88 7.38
CA ASN A 323 8.24 -4.08 7.74
C ASN A 323 7.87 -2.94 8.70
N LEU A 324 6.72 -2.28 8.52
CA LEU A 324 6.23 -1.27 9.46
C LEU A 324 5.95 -1.86 10.85
N ALA A 325 5.25 -3.01 10.90
CA ALA A 325 4.97 -3.70 12.15
C ALA A 325 6.27 -4.12 12.87
N SER A 326 7.24 -4.64 12.12
CA SER A 326 8.53 -5.11 12.66
C SER A 326 9.41 -3.94 13.15
N ALA A 327 9.39 -2.80 12.46
CA ALA A 327 10.14 -1.61 12.84
C ALA A 327 9.58 -0.94 14.12
N GLY A 328 8.29 -1.13 14.39
CA GLY A 328 7.60 -0.64 15.60
C GLY A 328 7.96 -1.37 16.90
N GLY A 329 8.97 -2.24 16.89
CA GLY A 329 9.30 -3.20 17.94
C GLY A 329 9.02 -2.71 19.36
N PHE A 330 8.11 -3.41 20.04
CA PHE A 330 7.61 -3.10 21.38
C PHE A 330 8.73 -2.77 22.36
N GLU A 331 8.76 -1.52 22.78
CA GLU A 331 9.53 -1.08 23.94
C GLU A 331 8.74 -1.45 25.19
N THR A 332 9.00 -2.64 25.73
CA THR A 332 8.34 -3.13 26.94
C THR A 332 8.81 -2.39 28.17
N GLU A 333 10.08 -1.97 28.19
CA GLU A 333 10.67 -1.29 29.34
C GLU A 333 11.83 -0.39 28.91
N GLN A 334 11.84 0.84 29.43
CA GLN A 334 13.00 1.73 29.33
C GLN A 334 13.65 1.83 30.71
N MET A 335 14.95 1.58 30.76
CA MET A 335 15.74 1.64 31.99
C MET A 335 16.86 2.65 31.84
N GLN A 336 17.14 3.37 32.91
CA GLN A 336 18.34 4.17 33.07
C GLN A 336 19.26 3.46 34.06
N LEU A 337 20.46 3.11 33.62
CA LEU A 337 21.47 2.42 34.41
C LEU A 337 22.65 3.37 34.63
N LYS A 338 23.14 3.49 35.86
CA LYS A 338 24.39 4.22 36.15
C LYS A 338 25.46 3.21 36.52
N THR A 339 26.64 3.35 35.95
CA THR A 339 27.78 2.48 36.25
C THR A 339 28.53 2.96 37.49
N LEU A 340 29.30 2.08 38.12
CA LEU A 340 30.12 2.44 39.30
C LEU A 340 31.25 3.40 38.98
N CYS A 341 31.75 3.38 37.75
CA CYS A 341 32.82 4.21 37.27
C CYS A 341 32.57 4.68 35.84
N LEU A 342 33.25 5.75 35.45
CA LEU A 342 33.31 6.23 34.09
C LEU A 342 33.97 5.16 33.21
N SER A 343 33.22 4.65 32.24
CA SER A 343 33.70 3.65 31.29
C SER A 343 33.36 4.05 29.86
N PRO A 344 34.37 4.23 28.98
CA PRO A 344 34.17 4.48 27.56
C PRO A 344 33.89 3.21 26.76
N VAL A 345 33.83 2.05 27.42
CA VAL A 345 33.62 0.77 26.74
C VAL A 345 32.20 0.63 26.24
N PHE A 346 31.21 1.36 26.78
CA PHE A 346 29.81 1.21 26.38
C PHE A 346 29.48 1.99 25.10
N THR A 347 28.78 1.34 24.17
CA THR A 347 28.34 1.98 22.93
C THR A 347 26.86 1.73 22.62
N VAL A 348 26.23 2.72 21.97
CA VAL A 348 24.86 2.56 21.46
C VAL A 348 24.80 1.38 20.49
N GLY A 349 23.81 0.51 20.70
CA GLY A 349 23.59 -0.75 19.98
C GLY A 349 24.05 -1.99 20.75
N ASP A 350 24.97 -1.86 21.72
CA ASP A 350 25.47 -3.00 22.49
C ASP A 350 24.31 -3.74 23.18
N GLY A 351 24.29 -5.08 23.04
CA GLY A 351 23.35 -5.97 23.72
C GLY A 351 23.76 -6.20 25.17
N ILE A 352 22.81 -6.31 26.08
CA ILE A 352 23.08 -6.45 27.51
C ILE A 352 22.90 -7.91 27.92
N ILE A 353 23.93 -8.47 28.56
CA ILE A 353 23.88 -9.76 29.25
C ILE A 353 24.27 -9.58 30.72
N THR A 354 23.95 -10.57 31.55
CA THR A 354 24.30 -10.60 32.97
C THR A 354 25.01 -11.91 33.29
N SER A 355 26.04 -11.89 34.15
CA SER A 355 26.66 -13.14 34.63
C SER A 355 25.67 -14.06 35.35
N PRO A 356 25.97 -15.37 35.45
CA PRO A 356 25.20 -16.30 36.26
C PRO A 356 25.07 -15.90 37.74
N ASP A 357 26.09 -15.26 38.31
CA ASP A 357 26.12 -14.87 39.73
C ASP A 357 25.52 -13.48 40.01
N SER A 358 25.27 -12.69 38.95
CA SER A 358 24.62 -11.39 39.06
C SER A 358 23.11 -11.53 39.25
N ARG A 359 22.52 -10.53 39.90
CA ARG A 359 21.07 -10.32 39.88
C ARG A 359 20.63 -9.97 38.45
N ASP A 360 19.53 -10.59 37.99
CA ASP A 360 18.96 -10.32 36.67
C ASP A 360 18.02 -9.10 36.71
N ILE A 361 18.60 -7.91 36.80
CA ILE A 361 17.81 -6.68 36.97
C ILE A 361 17.19 -6.21 35.66
N VAL A 362 17.85 -6.51 34.54
CA VAL A 362 17.37 -6.17 33.20
C VAL A 362 16.37 -7.24 32.70
N GLY A 363 16.19 -8.33 33.46
CA GLY A 363 15.28 -9.42 33.15
C GLY A 363 15.66 -10.15 31.87
N VAL A 364 16.95 -10.24 31.54
CA VAL A 364 17.46 -10.88 30.31
C VAL A 364 17.79 -12.35 30.55
N LYS A 365 18.09 -12.73 31.81
CA LYS A 365 18.44 -14.12 32.17
C LYS A 365 17.22 -15.04 32.18
N TYR A 366 16.09 -14.56 32.71
CA TYR A 366 14.88 -15.37 32.85
C TYR A 366 13.85 -15.19 31.71
N ASP A 367 13.99 -14.16 30.89
CA ASP A 367 13.12 -13.91 29.74
C ASP A 367 13.90 -14.01 28.42
N ASN A 368 14.02 -15.24 27.91
CA ASN A 368 14.71 -15.54 26.65
C ASN A 368 13.99 -14.99 25.40
N ARG A 369 12.76 -14.49 25.56
CA ARG A 369 11.96 -13.87 24.51
C ARG A 369 12.25 -12.37 24.40
N SER A 370 13.08 -11.80 25.27
CA SER A 370 13.42 -10.39 25.23
C SER A 370 14.91 -10.17 25.01
N ILE A 371 15.24 -9.05 24.37
CA ILE A 371 16.59 -8.51 24.24
C ILE A 371 16.62 -7.13 24.87
N SER A 372 17.73 -6.81 25.53
CA SER A 372 17.96 -5.46 26.06
C SER A 372 19.17 -4.84 25.38
N ARG A 373 19.02 -3.61 24.91
CA ARG A 373 20.07 -2.90 24.17
C ARG A 373 20.28 -1.50 24.71
N ILE A 374 21.50 -1.00 24.59
CA ILE A 374 21.83 0.40 24.89
C ILE A 374 21.34 1.29 23.74
N GLU A 375 20.49 2.26 24.05
CA GLU A 375 20.05 3.30 23.11
C GLU A 375 20.78 4.63 23.28
N LYS A 376 21.19 4.97 24.51
CA LYS A 376 21.95 6.19 24.79
C LYS A 376 23.07 5.91 25.78
N VAL A 377 24.23 6.52 25.54
CA VAL A 377 25.35 6.54 26.47
C VAL A 377 25.66 8.01 26.77
N GLN A 378 25.75 8.35 28.04
CA GLN A 378 26.15 9.67 28.50
C GLN A 378 27.24 9.51 29.56
N MET A 379 28.36 10.21 29.36
CA MET A 379 29.44 10.26 30.33
C MET A 379 29.21 11.41 31.30
N ASP A 380 29.13 11.11 32.59
CA ASP A 380 29.05 12.08 33.66
C ASP A 380 30.41 12.17 34.34
N PHE A 381 31.25 13.08 33.84
CA PHE A 381 32.59 13.29 34.37
C PHE A 381 32.59 13.90 35.78
N ALA A 382 31.55 14.65 36.14
CA ALA A 382 31.45 15.26 37.47
C ALA A 382 31.24 14.18 38.54
N ASN A 383 30.36 13.22 38.27
CA ASN A 383 30.09 12.10 39.17
C ASN A 383 30.97 10.87 38.93
N GLN A 384 31.85 10.90 37.91
CA GLN A 384 32.70 9.78 37.49
C GLN A 384 31.89 8.52 37.15
N GLN A 385 30.80 8.67 36.41
CA GLN A 385 29.87 7.59 36.06
C GLN A 385 29.51 7.60 34.58
N THR A 386 29.14 6.44 34.04
CA THR A 386 28.49 6.34 32.73
C THR A 386 27.00 6.05 32.94
N ILE A 387 26.15 6.89 32.34
CA ILE A 387 24.70 6.76 32.34
C ILE A 387 24.28 6.10 31.02
N LEU A 388 23.61 4.96 31.13
CA LEU A 388 23.11 4.17 30.01
C LEU A 388 21.59 4.26 29.98
N THR A 389 21.01 4.62 28.85
CA THR A 389 19.57 4.40 28.59
C THR A 389 19.45 3.12 27.80
N THR A 390 18.71 2.17 28.34
CA THR A 390 18.54 0.84 27.76
C THR A 390 17.07 0.58 27.51
N VAL A 391 16.80 -0.16 26.44
CA VAL A 391 15.45 -0.51 26.04
C VAL A 391 15.36 -2.02 25.92
N LYS A 392 14.35 -2.58 26.56
CA LYS A 392 13.97 -3.98 26.45
C LYS A 392 12.93 -4.12 25.35
N LYS A 393 13.18 -5.04 24.42
CA LYS A 393 12.28 -5.41 23.31
C LYS A 393 12.05 -6.90 23.30
N ARG A 394 10.85 -7.32 22.92
CA ARG A 394 10.56 -8.74 22.65
C ARG A 394 11.15 -9.11 21.28
N LYS A 395 11.77 -10.29 21.19
CA LYS A 395 12.29 -10.87 19.94
C LYS A 395 11.17 -11.23 18.98
#